data_AF-A0A8T4LSB2-F1
#
_entry.id   AF-A0A8T4LSB2-F1
#
_cell.length_a   1.000
_cell.length_b   1.000
_cell.length_c   1.000
_cell.angle_alpha   90.00
_cell.angle_beta   90.00
_cell.angle_gamma   90.00
#
_symmetry.space_group_name_H-M   'P 1'
#
loop_
_entity.id
_entity.type
_entity.pdbx_description
1 polymer ?
#
loop_
_entity_poly.entity_id
_entity_poly.type
_entity_poly.pdbx_seq_one_letter_code
_entity_poly.pdbx_strand_id
1 'polypeptide(L)'
;MKKSKFRGPENAELKALVAMLEKTARKSHSGVWATVAEFLQKPARVKKNKAVNLYKLEKIAKDGDTIVVPSVLLGVGELKKKITVAAFKASKSAREKLGKNLISVREMAEKNPEGKKVRIILG
;
A
#
# COMPACT_ATOMS: atom_id res chain seq x y z
N MET A 1 -22.06 -1.20 17.96
CA MET A 1 -20.78 -1.25 17.21
C MET A 1 -20.82 -2.40 16.20
N LYS A 2 -20.92 -2.13 14.89
CA LYS A 2 -21.05 -3.20 13.87
C LYS A 2 -19.70 -3.88 13.65
N LYS A 3 -19.42 -4.96 14.38
CA LYS A 3 -18.33 -5.89 14.07
C LYS A 3 -18.65 -6.58 12.73
N SER A 4 -17.90 -6.23 11.69
CA SER A 4 -18.01 -6.86 10.36
C SER A 4 -17.63 -8.33 10.47
N LYS A 5 -18.58 -9.23 10.16
CA LYS A 5 -18.42 -10.68 10.18
C LYS A 5 -17.39 -11.10 9.12
N PHE A 6 -16.18 -11.42 9.54
CA PHE A 6 -15.12 -12.00 8.72
C PHE A 6 -15.57 -13.40 8.26
N ARG A 7 -15.90 -13.56 6.98
CA ARG A 7 -16.30 -14.86 6.39
C ARG A 7 -15.07 -15.49 5.70
N GLY A 8 -14.69 -16.67 6.16
CA GLY A 8 -13.93 -17.67 5.38
C GLY A 8 -12.39 -17.59 5.40
N PRO A 9 -11.70 -18.71 5.10
CA PRO A 9 -10.29 -18.92 5.40
C PRO A 9 -9.42 -18.58 4.17
N GLU A 10 -8.95 -17.34 3.97
CA GLU A 10 -8.31 -17.06 2.66
C GLU A 10 -7.28 -15.94 2.61
N ASN A 11 -6.32 -15.91 3.54
CA ASN A 11 -4.94 -15.43 3.32
C ASN A 11 -4.25 -15.29 4.68
N ALA A 12 -3.63 -16.37 5.16
CA ALA A 12 -2.77 -16.32 6.34
C ALA A 12 -1.70 -15.22 6.20
N GLU A 13 -1.19 -15.02 4.98
CA GLU A 13 -0.25 -13.96 4.62
C GLU A 13 -0.80 -12.54 4.84
N LEU A 14 -2.07 -12.31 4.50
CA LEU A 14 -2.71 -11.01 4.70
C LEU A 14 -2.90 -10.73 6.20
N LYS A 15 -3.32 -11.74 6.97
CA LYS A 15 -3.45 -11.61 8.43
C LYS A 15 -2.09 -11.35 9.08
N ALA A 16 -1.06 -12.08 8.66
CA ALA A 16 0.30 -11.87 9.14
C ALA A 16 0.83 -10.47 8.78
N LEU A 17 0.57 -9.99 7.56
CA LEU A 17 0.93 -8.64 7.13
C LEU A 17 0.22 -7.58 7.97
N VAL A 18 -1.09 -7.70 8.17
CA VAL A 18 -1.87 -6.78 9.00
C VAL A 18 -1.34 -6.76 10.44
N ALA A 19 -1.11 -7.93 11.04
CA ALA A 19 -0.56 -8.03 12.39
C ALA A 19 0.84 -7.40 12.51
N MET A 20 1.69 -7.59 11.48
CA MET A 20 3.01 -6.96 11.42
C MET A 20 2.88 -5.43 11.35
N LEU A 21 2.03 -4.91 10.46
CA LEU A 21 1.82 -3.48 10.29
C LEU A 21 1.25 -2.83 11.55
N GLU A 22 0.30 -3.47 12.23
CA GLU A 22 -0.23 -3.00 13.51
C GLU A 22 0.85 -2.97 14.59
N LYS A 23 1.69 -4.01 14.66
CA LYS A 23 2.81 -4.07 15.61
C LYS A 23 3.83 -2.95 15.34
N THR A 24 4.15 -2.72 14.06
CA THR A 24 5.04 -1.63 13.65
C THR A 24 4.43 -0.28 13.99
N ALA A 25 3.16 -0.05 13.66
CA ALA A 25 2.43 1.17 13.99
C ALA A 25 2.43 1.49 15.48
N ARG A 26 2.20 0.47 16.34
CA ARG A 26 2.23 0.62 17.79
C ARG A 26 3.63 0.93 18.31
N LYS A 27 4.65 0.26 17.79
CA LYS A 27 6.04 0.47 18.19
C LYS A 27 6.57 1.84 17.80
N SER A 28 6.22 2.33 16.61
CA SER A 28 6.73 3.59 16.07
C SER A 28 5.78 4.78 16.28
N HIS A 29 4.63 4.56 16.92
CA HIS A 29 3.54 5.53 17.03
C HIS A 29 3.12 6.16 15.69
N SER A 30 3.32 5.42 14.59
CA SER A 30 3.02 5.88 13.24
C SER A 30 1.58 5.57 12.84
N GLY A 31 0.74 6.61 12.77
CA GLY A 31 -0.65 6.48 12.30
C GLY A 31 -0.78 6.02 10.84
N VAL A 32 0.30 6.15 10.05
CA VAL A 32 0.35 5.71 8.64
C VAL A 32 0.14 4.20 8.54
N TRP A 33 0.93 3.42 9.29
CA TRP A 33 0.87 1.96 9.22
C TRP A 33 -0.42 1.39 9.81
N ALA A 34 -0.97 2.03 10.85
CA ALA A 34 -2.28 1.68 11.38
C ALA A 34 -3.39 1.88 10.32
N THR A 35 -3.33 2.99 9.58
CA THR A 35 -4.30 3.28 8.51
C THR A 35 -4.19 2.28 7.35
N VAL A 36 -2.96 1.91 6.96
CA VAL A 36 -2.70 0.89 5.94
C VAL A 36 -3.25 -0.47 6.38
N ALA A 37 -2.99 -0.87 7.63
CA ALA A 37 -3.49 -2.11 8.20
C ALA A 37 -5.03 -2.16 8.23
N GLU A 38 -5.68 -1.08 8.68
CA GLU A 38 -7.14 -0.97 8.68
C GLU A 38 -7.71 -1.08 7.25
N PHE A 39 -7.08 -0.44 6.26
CA PHE A 39 -7.51 -0.52 4.88
C PHE A 39 -7.38 -1.94 4.31
N LEU A 40 -6.31 -2.66 4.64
CA LEU A 40 -6.08 -4.04 4.22
C LEU A 40 -7.13 -5.01 4.79
N GLN A 41 -7.68 -4.70 5.96
CA GLN A 41 -8.77 -5.47 6.58
C GLN A 41 -10.12 -5.27 5.86
N LYS A 42 -10.26 -4.25 5.00
CA LYS A 42 -11.49 -4.04 4.23
C LYS A 42 -11.75 -5.20 3.25
N PRO A 43 -13.03 -5.45 2.88
CA PRO A 43 -13.38 -6.51 1.93
C PRO A 43 -12.61 -6.39 0.61
N ALA A 44 -12.29 -7.53 0.00
CA ALA A 44 -11.53 -7.60 -1.25
C ALA A 44 -12.14 -6.75 -2.38
N ARG A 45 -13.48 -6.66 -2.44
CA ARG A 45 -14.19 -5.82 -3.42
C ARG A 45 -13.86 -4.33 -3.27
N VAL A 46 -13.79 -3.83 -2.04
CA VAL A 46 -13.41 -2.43 -1.76
C VAL A 46 -11.98 -2.18 -2.22
N LYS A 47 -11.05 -3.09 -1.89
CA LYS A 47 -9.65 -2.99 -2.29
C LYS A 47 -9.46 -3.03 -3.81
N LYS A 48 -10.22 -3.89 -4.51
CA LYS A 48 -10.19 -3.99 -5.99
C LYS A 48 -10.72 -2.72 -6.65
N ASN A 49 -11.82 -2.15 -6.15
CA ASN A 49 -12.40 -0.93 -6.71
C ASN A 49 -11.52 0.31 -6.49
N LYS A 50 -10.62 0.26 -5.50
CA LYS A 50 -9.64 1.31 -5.19
C LYS A 50 -8.30 1.09 -5.89
N ALA A 51 -8.30 0.51 -7.08
CA ALA A 51 -7.08 0.36 -7.87
C ALA A 51 -6.50 1.73 -8.22
N VAL A 52 -5.17 1.87 -8.12
CA VAL A 52 -4.48 3.13 -8.40
C VAL A 52 -3.69 3.00 -9.70
N ASN A 53 -3.79 4.00 -10.56
CA ASN A 53 -3.07 4.05 -11.84
C ASN A 53 -1.79 4.89 -11.71
N LEU A 54 -0.78 4.61 -12.53
CA LEU A 54 0.49 5.36 -12.56
C LEU A 54 0.28 6.85 -12.87
N TYR A 55 -0.61 7.20 -13.80
CA TYR A 55 -0.88 8.61 -14.10
C TYR A 55 -1.38 9.39 -12.87
N LYS A 56 -2.12 8.73 -11.96
CA LYS A 56 -2.63 9.33 -10.73
C LYS A 56 -1.49 9.59 -9.76
N LEU A 57 -0.53 8.66 -9.68
CA LEU A 57 0.69 8.84 -8.90
C LEU A 57 1.53 9.99 -9.46
N GLU A 58 1.76 10.02 -10.77
CA GLU A 58 2.53 11.07 -11.45
C GLU A 58 1.95 12.47 -11.17
N LYS A 59 0.63 12.62 -11.19
CA LYS A 59 -0.04 13.91 -10.92
C LYS A 59 0.11 14.40 -9.47
N ILE A 60 0.12 13.49 -8.50
CA ILE A 60 0.04 13.83 -7.07
C ILE A 60 1.42 13.84 -6.40
N ALA A 61 2.33 12.99 -6.88
CA ALA A 61 3.64 12.79 -6.30
C ALA A 61 4.62 13.90 -6.68
N LYS A 62 5.58 14.13 -5.79
CA LYS A 62 6.76 14.96 -6.05
C LYS A 62 8.01 14.07 -6.11
N ASP A 63 9.06 14.52 -6.80
CA ASP A 63 10.32 13.79 -6.82
C ASP A 63 10.86 13.56 -5.41
N GLY A 64 11.28 12.32 -5.13
CA GLY A 64 11.71 11.88 -3.80
C GLY A 64 10.57 11.48 -2.84
N ASP A 65 9.30 11.61 -3.23
CA ASP A 65 8.19 11.14 -2.40
C ASP A 65 8.19 9.62 -2.28
N THR A 66 7.74 9.14 -1.12
CA THR A 66 7.40 7.73 -0.93
C THR A 66 5.91 7.54 -0.78
N ILE A 67 5.34 6.71 -1.65
CA ILE A 67 3.90 6.49 -1.74
C ILE A 67 3.58 5.07 -1.32
N VAL A 68 2.60 4.93 -0.44
CA VAL A 68 2.02 3.63 -0.06
C VAL A 68 0.64 3.49 -0.67
N VAL A 69 0.45 2.41 -1.42
CA VAL A 69 -0.82 1.99 -2.03
C VAL A 69 -1.26 0.68 -1.35
N PRO A 70 -2.22 0.73 -0.40
CA PRO A 70 -2.72 -0.46 0.29
C PRO A 70 -3.68 -1.30 -0.57
N SER A 71 -3.65 -1.11 -1.89
CA SER A 71 -4.51 -1.76 -2.89
C SER A 71 -3.69 -2.25 -4.09
N VAL A 72 -4.38 -2.50 -5.21
CA VAL A 72 -3.76 -2.93 -6.47
C VAL A 72 -3.25 -1.71 -7.23
N LEU A 73 -1.97 -1.73 -7.61
CA LEU A 73 -1.36 -0.76 -8.51
C LEU A 73 -1.43 -1.25 -9.96
N LEU A 74 -1.99 -0.44 -10.82
CA LEU A 74 -2.14 -0.69 -12.26
C LEU A 74 -1.16 0.15 -13.06
N GLY A 75 -0.52 -0.48 -14.05
CA GLY A 75 0.47 0.13 -14.94
C GLY A 75 -0.10 1.07 -16.00
N VAL A 76 -1.24 1.72 -15.77
CA VAL A 76 -1.89 2.60 -16.75
C VAL A 76 -1.31 4.02 -16.64
N GLY A 77 -0.81 4.54 -17.77
CA GLY A 77 -0.08 5.80 -17.85
C GLY A 77 1.43 5.63 -17.69
N GLU A 78 2.12 6.75 -17.49
CA GLU A 78 3.56 6.82 -17.29
C GLU A 78 3.89 7.45 -15.94
N LEU A 79 5.00 7.03 -15.36
CA LEU A 79 5.57 7.61 -14.16
C LEU A 79 7.00 8.05 -14.51
N LYS A 80 7.21 9.36 -14.60
CA LYS A 80 8.50 9.97 -14.98
C LYS A 80 9.28 10.43 -13.75
N LYS A 81 8.57 10.74 -12.67
CA LYS A 81 9.17 11.18 -11.40
C LYS A 81 9.90 10.07 -10.68
N LYS A 82 11.00 10.43 -10.01
CA LYS A 82 11.79 9.51 -9.18
C LYS A 82 11.12 9.36 -7.82
N ILE A 83 10.12 8.48 -7.76
CA ILE A 83 9.39 8.18 -6.52
C ILE A 83 9.53 6.71 -6.15
N THR A 84 9.44 6.42 -4.85
CA THR A 84 9.35 5.04 -4.36
C THR A 84 7.90 4.70 -4.13
N VAL A 85 7.43 3.59 -4.68
CA VAL A 85 6.05 3.13 -4.57
C VAL A 85 6.02 1.80 -3.85
N ALA A 86 5.31 1.76 -2.72
CA ALA A 86 5.05 0.56 -1.95
C ALA A 86 3.60 0.11 -2.17
N ALA A 87 3.37 -1.02 -2.84
CA ALA A 87 2.02 -1.49 -3.15
C ALA A 87 1.73 -2.86 -2.51
N PHE A 88 0.46 -3.10 -2.13
CA PHE A 88 0.06 -4.43 -1.65
C PHE A 88 0.10 -5.46 -2.79
N LYS A 89 -0.43 -5.08 -3.95
CA LYS A 89 -0.32 -5.85 -5.19
C LYS A 89 -0.03 -4.89 -6.34
N ALA A 90 0.69 -5.37 -7.35
CA ALA A 90 0.97 -4.62 -8.56
C ALA A 90 0.70 -5.49 -9.78
N SER A 91 0.15 -4.91 -10.84
CA SER A 91 0.01 -5.59 -12.13
C SER A 91 1.37 -5.85 -12.76
N LYS A 92 1.43 -6.80 -13.70
CA LYS A 92 2.66 -7.09 -14.45
C LYS A 92 3.21 -5.82 -15.12
N SER A 93 2.34 -5.07 -15.80
CA SER A 93 2.71 -3.81 -16.45
C SER A 93 3.21 -2.74 -15.47
N ALA A 94 2.70 -2.70 -14.23
CA ALA A 94 3.21 -1.78 -13.21
C ALA A 94 4.62 -2.19 -12.77
N ARG A 95 4.86 -3.50 -12.54
CA ARG A 95 6.19 -4.02 -12.21
C ARG A 95 7.20 -3.76 -13.31
N GLU A 96 6.81 -3.92 -14.58
CA GLU A 96 7.68 -3.65 -15.72
C GLU A 96 8.05 -2.17 -15.83
N LYS A 97 7.10 -1.25 -15.57
CA LYS A 97 7.34 0.20 -15.65
C LYS A 97 8.13 0.76 -14.46
N LEU A 98 7.84 0.30 -13.24
CA LEU A 98 8.48 0.80 -12.03
C LEU A 98 9.80 0.08 -11.72
N GLY A 99 9.91 -1.20 -12.07
CA GLY A 99 11.07 -2.04 -11.78
C GLY A 99 11.52 -1.91 -10.32
N LYS A 100 12.71 -1.34 -10.12
CA LYS A 100 13.36 -1.15 -8.81
C LYS A 100 12.63 -0.17 -7.87
N ASN A 101 11.81 0.73 -8.41
CA ASN A 101 11.08 1.73 -7.63
C ASN A 101 9.81 1.18 -6.97
N LEU A 102 9.40 -0.05 -7.34
CA LEU A 102 8.27 -0.74 -6.75
C LEU A 102 8.74 -1.73 -5.69
N ILE A 103 8.29 -1.52 -4.46
CA ILE A 103 8.52 -2.43 -3.33
C ILE A 103 7.19 -2.88 -2.74
N SER A 104 7.22 -3.92 -1.91
CA SER A 104 6.04 -4.34 -1.18
C SER A 104 5.78 -3.45 0.03
N VAL A 105 4.52 -3.38 0.47
CA VAL A 105 4.15 -2.69 1.73
C VAL A 105 4.91 -3.29 2.93
N ARG A 106 5.19 -4.59 2.88
CA ARG A 106 5.96 -5.29 3.92
C ARG A 106 7.37 -4.71 4.05
N GLU A 107 8.11 -4.71 2.94
CA GLU A 107 9.49 -4.20 2.90
C GLU A 107 9.55 -2.72 3.26
N MET A 108 8.56 -1.94 2.84
CA MET A 108 8.52 -0.51 3.16
C MET A 108 8.31 -0.28 4.67
N ALA A 109 7.45 -1.07 5.32
CA ALA A 109 7.26 -0.98 6.76
C ALA A 109 8.49 -1.44 7.56
N GLU A 110 9.27 -2.38 7.02
CA GLU A 110 10.54 -2.82 7.60
C GLU A 110 11.64 -1.76 7.41
N LYS A 111 11.71 -1.11 6.24
CA LYS A 111 12.68 -0.05 5.95
C LYS A 111 12.39 1.28 6.65
N ASN A 112 11.12 1.65 6.77
CA ASN A 112 10.68 2.91 7.37
C ASN A 112 9.53 2.67 8.35
N PRO A 113 9.81 2.06 9.52
CA PRO A 113 8.79 1.75 10.50
C PRO A 113 8.11 3.01 11.06
N GLU A 114 8.77 4.17 11.02
CA GLU A 114 8.20 5.44 11.47
C GLU A 114 7.18 6.03 10.48
N GLY A 115 7.20 5.61 9.22
CA GLY A 115 6.30 6.15 8.19
C GLY A 115 6.54 7.64 7.92
N LYS A 116 7.74 8.16 8.22
CA LYS A 116 8.08 9.57 7.97
C LYS A 116 8.14 9.83 6.46
N LYS A 117 7.55 10.96 6.03
CA LYS A 117 7.42 11.37 4.61
C LYS A 117 6.72 10.33 3.72
N VAL A 118 5.86 9.50 4.31
CA VAL A 118 5.04 8.54 3.56
C VAL A 118 3.68 9.13 3.24
N ARG A 119 3.25 9.03 1.99
CA ARG A 119 1.92 9.45 1.53
C ARG A 119 1.08 8.23 1.19
N ILE A 120 -0.05 8.07 1.86
CA ILE A 120 -1.02 7.02 1.52
C ILE A 120 -1.89 7.52 0.37
N ILE A 121 -1.95 6.78 -0.73
CA ILE A 121 -2.84 7.09 -1.85
C ILE A 121 -3.89 6.00 -1.97
N LEU A 122 -5.15 6.43 -1.93
CA LEU A 122 -6.32 5.60 -2.16
C LEU A 122 -6.95 5.97 -3.52
N GLY A 123 -7.52 4.97 -4.19
CA GLY A 123 -8.35 5.13 -5.38
C GLY A 123 -9.50 6.10 -5.15
#